data_AF-A0A4Y6Q1X4-F1
#
_entry.id   AF-A0A4Y6Q1X4-F1
#
_cell.length_a   1.000
_cell.length_b   1.000
_cell.length_c   1.000
_cell.angle_alpha   90.00
_cell.angle_beta   90.00
_cell.angle_gamma   90.00
#
_symmetry.space_group_name_H-M   'P 1'
#
loop_
_entity.id
_entity.type
_entity.pdbx_description
1 polymer ?
#
loop_
_entity_poly.entity_id
_entity_poly.type
_entity_poly.pdbx_seq_one_letter_code
_entity_poly.pdbx_strand_id
1 'polypeptide(L)'
;MVVEKEPEAKAQVVEFKESPQTDGTTQQHSQVVRSTSEPAQAEPSSPCGVDTFTITRYSPEGRVAKTIDCVERRVVNVKREPMGHSQLVEARQAGLPEGNWYLLVDPKGLRAKYLSNAELIKISKQFDVEYVGKDRQRNLAIYEYRDVVR
;
A
#
# COMPACT_ATOMS: atom_id res chain seq x y z
N MET A 1 1.04 61.84 14.62
CA MET A 1 0.71 60.95 13.49
C MET A 1 -0.21 59.88 14.06
N VAL A 2 -1.51 60.19 14.09
CA VAL A 2 -2.54 59.75 13.13
C VAL A 2 -2.76 58.24 13.18
N VAL A 3 -3.95 57.90 13.65
CA VAL A 3 -4.60 56.59 13.71
C VAL A 3 -5.17 56.24 12.34
N GLU A 4 -4.89 55.06 11.80
CA GLU A 4 -5.70 54.32 10.80
C GLU A 4 -5.38 52.82 11.01
N LYS A 5 -6.22 51.99 11.66
CA LYS A 5 -7.44 51.26 11.19
C LYS A 5 -7.29 50.48 9.87
N GLU A 6 -7.21 49.15 10.00
CA GLU A 6 -7.91 47.99 9.34
C GLU A 6 -8.45 48.09 7.88
N PRO A 7 -8.65 46.97 7.11
CA PRO A 7 -9.50 45.83 7.53
C PRO A 7 -9.25 44.39 7.01
N GLU A 8 -9.83 43.46 7.77
CA GLU A 8 -10.55 42.19 7.53
C GLU A 8 -10.55 41.45 6.15
N ALA A 9 -10.56 40.11 6.24
CA ALA A 9 -11.45 39.16 5.51
C ALA A 9 -10.94 37.71 5.71
N LYS A 10 -11.69 36.63 5.97
CA LYS A 10 -13.13 36.34 6.04
C LYS A 10 -13.27 35.02 6.83
N ALA A 11 -14.08 35.00 7.88
CA ALA A 11 -14.68 33.78 8.41
C ALA A 11 -15.99 33.54 7.63
N GLN A 12 -16.13 32.37 6.99
CA GLN A 12 -17.42 31.97 6.41
C GLN A 12 -18.25 31.27 7.48
N VAL A 13 -19.33 31.94 7.84
CA VAL A 13 -20.44 31.45 8.65
C VAL A 13 -21.26 30.49 7.79
N VAL A 14 -21.50 29.28 8.31
CA VAL A 14 -22.43 28.32 7.71
C VAL A 14 -23.83 28.73 8.15
N GLU A 15 -24.62 29.22 7.20
CA GLU A 15 -25.99 29.67 7.40
C GLU A 15 -26.89 28.45 7.66
N PHE A 16 -27.44 28.36 8.87
CA PHE A 16 -28.58 27.50 9.18
C PHE A 16 -29.83 28.17 8.62
N LYS A 17 -30.52 27.50 7.70
CA LYS A 17 -31.82 27.95 7.21
C LYS A 17 -32.93 27.13 7.87
N GLU A 18 -33.66 27.82 8.74
CA GLU A 18 -34.90 27.35 9.36
C GLU A 18 -35.95 26.95 8.31
N SER A 19 -36.70 25.92 8.66
CA SER A 19 -37.91 25.48 7.95
C SER A 19 -39.09 26.39 8.27
N PRO A 20 -39.98 26.64 7.31
CA PRO A 20 -41.37 26.94 7.62
C PRO A 20 -42.29 25.78 7.19
N GLN A 21 -43.17 25.37 8.10
CA GLN A 21 -44.37 24.58 7.81
C GLN A 21 -45.41 25.47 7.13
N THR A 22 -46.07 24.97 6.08
CA THR A 22 -47.47 25.29 5.76
C THR A 22 -48.15 24.14 4.99
N ASP A 23 -49.39 23.89 5.39
CA ASP A 23 -50.39 22.93 4.91
C ASP A 23 -50.74 23.01 3.40
N GLY A 24 -51.19 21.87 2.82
CA GLY A 24 -52.07 21.89 1.64
C GLY A 24 -51.80 20.86 0.53
N THR A 25 -52.49 19.72 0.60
CA THR A 25 -52.92 18.77 -0.45
C THR A 25 -52.52 19.00 -1.92
N THR A 26 -51.82 18.04 -2.54
CA THR A 26 -52.13 17.45 -3.87
C THR A 26 -51.33 16.17 -4.07
N GLN A 27 -52.03 15.06 -4.36
CA GLN A 27 -51.45 13.78 -4.76
C GLN A 27 -50.86 13.87 -6.17
N GLN A 28 -49.60 13.45 -6.35
CA GLN A 28 -49.18 12.80 -7.59
C GLN A 28 -47.95 11.92 -7.36
N HIS A 29 -48.08 10.68 -7.83
CA HIS A 29 -47.08 9.63 -7.92
C HIS A 29 -45.71 10.13 -8.38
N SER A 30 -44.65 9.73 -7.68
CA SER A 30 -43.40 9.26 -8.29
C SER A 30 -42.61 8.42 -7.30
N GLN A 31 -42.10 7.31 -7.81
CA GLN A 31 -41.57 6.15 -7.09
C GLN A 31 -40.42 6.51 -6.16
N VAL A 32 -40.54 6.11 -4.89
CA VAL A 32 -39.38 5.85 -4.04
C VAL A 32 -38.72 4.59 -4.58
N VAL A 33 -37.74 4.75 -5.46
CA VAL A 33 -36.76 3.70 -5.74
C VAL A 33 -35.97 3.54 -4.43
N ARG A 34 -36.44 2.64 -3.56
CA ARG A 34 -35.62 2.05 -2.51
C ARG A 34 -34.53 1.29 -3.24
N SER A 35 -33.43 1.98 -3.52
CA SER A 35 -32.14 1.34 -3.78
C SER A 35 -31.78 0.63 -2.49
N THR A 36 -32.25 -0.60 -2.36
CA THR A 36 -31.64 -1.60 -1.50
C THR A 36 -30.22 -1.74 -2.04
N SER A 37 -29.29 -0.97 -1.49
CA SER A 37 -27.88 -1.26 -1.62
C SER A 37 -27.67 -2.58 -0.89
N GLU A 38 -27.76 -3.65 -1.67
CA GLU A 38 -27.21 -4.95 -1.36
C GLU A 38 -25.84 -4.74 -0.71
N PRO A 39 -25.57 -5.34 0.47
CA PRO A 39 -24.26 -5.20 1.07
C PRO A 39 -23.27 -5.81 0.09
N ALA A 40 -22.41 -4.97 -0.49
CA ALA A 40 -21.28 -5.38 -1.29
C ALA A 40 -20.60 -6.52 -0.51
N GLN A 41 -20.68 -7.73 -1.05
CA GLN A 41 -19.97 -8.88 -0.51
C GLN A 41 -18.52 -8.43 -0.39
N ALA A 42 -18.04 -8.33 0.84
CA ALA A 42 -16.64 -8.11 1.10
C ALA A 42 -15.91 -9.27 0.43
N GLU A 43 -15.29 -9.00 -0.73
CA GLU A 43 -14.38 -9.95 -1.34
C GLU A 43 -13.41 -10.39 -0.24
N PRO A 44 -13.11 -11.70 -0.12
CA PRO A 44 -12.14 -12.16 0.86
C PRO A 44 -10.82 -11.50 0.51
N SER A 45 -10.55 -10.36 1.14
CA SER A 45 -9.31 -9.64 0.96
C SER A 45 -8.22 -10.62 1.35
N SER A 46 -7.29 -10.92 0.43
CA SER A 46 -6.17 -11.82 0.68
C SER A 46 -5.61 -11.60 2.10
N PRO A 47 -5.21 -12.67 2.83
CA PRO A 47 -4.70 -12.53 4.18
C PRO A 47 -3.46 -11.62 4.26
N CYS A 48 -2.77 -11.38 3.14
CA CYS A 48 -1.65 -10.44 3.01
C CYS A 48 -2.07 -9.02 2.57
N GLY A 49 -3.33 -8.81 2.18
CA GLY A 49 -3.77 -7.59 1.50
C GLY A 49 -3.33 -7.49 0.03
N VAL A 50 -2.59 -8.48 -0.46
CA VAL A 50 -2.17 -8.67 -1.86
C VAL A 50 -2.28 -10.14 -2.22
N ASP A 51 -2.68 -10.46 -3.43
CA ASP A 51 -2.78 -11.88 -3.86
C ASP A 51 -1.40 -12.51 -3.99
N THR A 52 -0.45 -11.72 -4.51
CA THR A 52 0.95 -12.15 -4.65
C THR A 52 1.93 -11.08 -4.20
N PHE A 53 3.13 -11.50 -3.78
CA PHE A 53 4.24 -10.60 -3.50
C PHE A 53 5.56 -11.19 -3.99
N THR A 54 6.60 -10.36 -4.11
CA THR A 54 7.90 -10.78 -4.64
C THR A 54 8.98 -10.74 -3.58
N ILE A 55 9.71 -11.85 -3.45
CA ILE A 55 10.98 -11.91 -2.71
C ILE A 55 12.14 -11.96 -3.70
N THR A 56 13.24 -11.30 -3.37
CA THR A 56 14.44 -11.22 -4.22
C THR A 56 15.65 -11.75 -3.46
N ARG A 57 16.54 -12.45 -4.14
CA ARG A 57 17.88 -12.80 -3.66
C ARG A 57 18.87 -12.39 -4.72
N TYR A 58 19.96 -11.74 -4.32
CA TYR A 58 21.09 -11.53 -5.22
C TYR A 58 22.34 -12.22 -4.66
N SER A 59 23.23 -12.57 -5.58
CA SER A 59 24.50 -13.25 -5.32
C SER A 59 25.44 -12.97 -6.50
N PRO A 60 26.72 -13.35 -6.43
CA PRO A 60 27.63 -13.24 -7.58
C PRO A 60 27.12 -13.99 -8.84
N GLU A 61 26.27 -15.00 -8.68
CA GLU A 61 25.66 -15.76 -9.79
C GLU A 61 24.54 -14.98 -10.50
N GLY A 62 24.02 -13.91 -9.89
CA GLY A 62 22.93 -13.10 -10.41
C GLY A 62 21.82 -12.86 -9.39
N ARG A 63 20.69 -12.40 -9.92
CA ARG A 63 19.47 -12.10 -9.18
C ARG A 63 18.41 -13.16 -9.45
N VAL A 64 17.76 -13.61 -8.40
CA VAL A 64 16.57 -14.44 -8.50
C VAL A 64 15.43 -13.71 -7.81
N ALA A 65 14.30 -13.57 -8.49
CA ALA A 65 13.06 -13.07 -7.93
C ALA A 65 12.02 -14.19 -7.95
N LYS A 66 11.35 -14.43 -6.82
CA LYS A 66 10.24 -15.38 -6.70
C LYS A 66 8.97 -14.61 -6.41
N THR A 67 7.90 -14.92 -7.14
CA THR A 67 6.55 -14.45 -6.82
C THR A 67 5.85 -15.52 -6.00
N ILE A 68 5.34 -15.13 -4.84
CA ILE A 68 4.67 -15.99 -3.87
C ILE A 68 3.19 -15.67 -3.92
N ASP A 69 2.36 -16.70 -4.06
CA ASP A 69 0.93 -16.62 -3.79
C ASP A 69 0.71 -16.60 -2.28
N CYS A 70 0.07 -15.54 -1.78
CA CYS A 70 -0.15 -15.36 -0.36
C CYS A 70 -1.12 -16.41 0.22
N VAL A 71 -2.16 -16.75 -0.52
CA VAL A 71 -3.25 -17.62 -0.05
C VAL A 71 -2.77 -19.07 -0.01
N GLU A 72 -2.18 -19.52 -1.11
CA GLU A 72 -1.69 -20.89 -1.28
C GLU A 72 -0.29 -21.10 -0.68
N ARG A 73 0.38 -20.02 -0.27
CA ARG A 73 1.73 -20.00 0.32
C ARG A 73 2.75 -20.79 -0.52
N ARG A 74 2.70 -20.62 -1.84
CA ARG A 74 3.60 -21.31 -2.78
C ARG A 74 4.24 -20.34 -3.77
N VAL A 75 5.36 -20.75 -4.33
CA VAL A 75 6.02 -20.01 -5.41
C VAL A 75 5.25 -20.27 -6.71
N VAL A 76 4.73 -19.21 -7.31
CA VAL A 76 3.99 -19.28 -8.59
C VAL A 76 4.82 -18.84 -9.79
N ASN A 77 5.90 -18.07 -9.57
CA ASN A 77 6.80 -17.66 -10.63
C ASN A 77 8.24 -17.50 -10.11
N VAL A 78 9.22 -17.79 -10.96
CA VAL A 78 10.65 -17.61 -10.69
C VAL A 78 11.30 -16.93 -11.87
N LYS A 79 11.87 -15.74 -11.65
CA LYS A 79 12.69 -15.01 -12.62
C LYS A 79 14.15 -15.05 -12.21
N ARG A 80 15.04 -15.38 -13.16
CA ARG A 80 16.50 -15.39 -12.96
C ARG A 80 17.12 -14.41 -13.94
N GLU A 81 17.96 -13.52 -13.45
CA GLU A 81 18.63 -12.50 -14.25
C GLU A 81 20.12 -12.48 -13.87
N PRO A 82 21.05 -12.61 -14.83
CA PRO A 82 22.46 -12.45 -14.54
C PRO A 82 22.71 -11.02 -14.03
N MET A 83 23.69 -10.86 -13.14
CA MET A 83 24.14 -9.55 -12.68
C MET A 83 25.57 -9.27 -13.11
N GLY A 84 25.79 -8.12 -13.73
CA GLY A 84 27.12 -7.60 -14.01
C GLY A 84 27.79 -7.02 -12.76
N HIS A 85 29.10 -6.74 -12.86
CA HIS A 85 29.88 -6.18 -11.75
C HIS A 85 29.28 -4.87 -11.20
N SER A 86 28.87 -3.95 -12.08
CA SER A 86 28.24 -2.68 -11.69
C SER A 86 26.97 -2.88 -10.86
N GLN A 87 26.12 -3.83 -11.27
CA GLN A 87 24.86 -4.15 -10.58
C GLN A 87 25.10 -4.79 -9.21
N LEU A 88 26.16 -5.60 -9.07
CA LEU A 88 26.57 -6.17 -7.77
C LEU A 88 27.07 -5.07 -6.82
N VAL A 89 27.89 -4.15 -7.34
CA VAL A 89 28.37 -3.00 -6.57
C VAL A 89 27.20 -2.12 -6.12
N GLU A 90 26.25 -1.83 -7.01
CA GLU A 90 25.04 -1.06 -6.69
C GLU A 90 24.21 -1.73 -5.60
N ALA A 91 23.98 -3.05 -5.69
CA ALA A 91 23.24 -3.79 -4.68
C ALA A 91 23.90 -3.72 -3.28
N ARG A 92 25.23 -3.84 -3.21
CA ARG A 92 25.98 -3.69 -1.96
C ARG A 92 25.93 -2.26 -1.42
N GLN A 93 26.07 -1.25 -2.29
CA GLN A 93 25.98 0.15 -1.89
C GLN A 93 24.58 0.54 -1.40
N ALA A 94 23.53 -0.06 -1.99
CA ALA A 94 22.17 0.07 -1.52
C ALA A 94 21.94 -0.63 -0.16
N GLY A 95 22.85 -1.51 0.28
CA GLY A 95 22.74 -2.25 1.54
C GLY A 95 21.79 -3.45 1.47
N LEU A 96 21.62 -4.03 0.28
CA LEU A 96 20.81 -5.24 0.12
C LEU A 96 21.55 -6.45 0.72
N PRO A 97 20.87 -7.39 1.39
CA PRO A 97 21.51 -8.57 1.98
C PRO A 97 21.93 -9.57 0.89
N GLU A 98 23.23 -9.74 0.70
CA GLU A 98 23.78 -10.70 -0.28
C GLU A 98 23.49 -12.14 0.20
N GLY A 99 23.04 -13.00 -0.71
CA GLY A 99 22.79 -14.42 -0.43
C GLY A 99 21.45 -14.73 0.26
N ASN A 100 20.76 -13.73 0.82
CA ASN A 100 19.49 -13.94 1.52
C ASN A 100 18.29 -13.46 0.69
N TRP A 101 17.12 -14.04 0.96
CA TRP A 101 15.87 -13.58 0.38
C TRP A 101 15.38 -12.33 1.11
N TYR A 102 14.95 -11.31 0.38
CA TYR A 102 14.45 -10.08 0.95
C TYR A 102 13.27 -9.50 0.19
N LEU A 103 12.48 -8.69 0.89
CA LEU A 103 11.40 -7.86 0.39
C LEU A 103 11.85 -6.40 0.42
N LEU A 104 11.33 -5.64 -0.54
CA LEU A 104 11.47 -4.18 -0.54
C LEU A 104 10.11 -3.57 -0.26
N VAL A 105 10.08 -2.74 0.77
CA VAL A 105 8.87 -2.10 1.26
C VAL A 105 9.02 -0.59 1.06
N ASP A 106 8.04 0.02 0.41
CA ASP A 106 7.87 1.46 0.35
C ASP A 106 7.04 1.94 1.54
N PRO A 107 7.66 2.52 2.59
CA PRO A 107 6.93 2.90 3.79
C PRO A 107 5.87 3.96 3.53
N LYS A 108 6.02 4.73 2.44
CA LYS A 108 5.07 5.77 2.03
C LYS A 108 3.94 5.25 1.14
N GLY A 109 4.06 4.03 0.59
CA GLY A 109 3.07 3.46 -0.33
C GLY A 109 2.87 4.22 -1.63
N LEU A 110 3.87 4.99 -2.09
CA LEU A 110 3.74 5.83 -3.29
C LEU A 110 4.09 5.07 -4.58
N ARG A 111 4.80 3.95 -4.45
CA ARG A 111 5.31 3.17 -5.59
C ARG A 111 4.61 1.82 -5.68
N ALA A 112 3.72 1.68 -6.65
CA ALA A 112 2.91 0.47 -6.87
C ALA A 112 3.72 -0.83 -7.05
N LYS A 113 5.01 -0.75 -7.42
CA LYS A 113 5.88 -1.93 -7.57
C LYS A 113 6.31 -2.55 -6.22
N TYR A 114 6.27 -1.79 -5.13
CA TYR A 114 6.77 -2.22 -3.83
C TYR A 114 5.63 -2.37 -2.84
N LEU A 115 5.83 -3.25 -1.86
CA LEU A 115 4.87 -3.42 -0.77
C LEU A 115 4.80 -2.14 0.05
N SER A 116 3.60 -1.75 0.45
CA SER A 116 3.37 -0.74 1.47
C SER A 116 3.59 -1.31 2.88
N ASN A 117 3.71 -0.43 3.87
CA ASN A 117 3.74 -0.86 5.27
C ASN A 117 2.46 -1.62 5.69
N ALA A 118 1.30 -1.25 5.14
CA ALA A 118 0.03 -1.91 5.47
C ALA A 118 0.00 -3.36 4.99
N GLU A 119 0.52 -3.63 3.78
CA GLU A 119 0.64 -4.98 3.23
C GLU A 119 1.71 -5.77 3.96
N LEU A 120 2.86 -5.16 4.28
CA LEU A 120 3.90 -5.80 5.09
C LEU A 120 3.37 -6.30 6.44
N ILE A 121 2.58 -5.49 7.16
CA ILE A 121 2.02 -5.89 8.47
C ILE A 121 1.12 -7.12 8.34
N LYS A 122 0.44 -7.28 7.21
CA LYS A 122 -0.39 -8.46 6.94
C LYS A 122 0.49 -9.65 6.55
N ILE A 123 1.48 -9.45 5.69
CA ILE A 123 2.46 -10.46 5.29
C ILE A 123 3.22 -11.01 6.51
N SER A 124 3.66 -10.16 7.44
CA SER A 124 4.41 -10.57 8.63
C SER A 124 3.61 -11.37 9.64
N LYS A 125 2.28 -11.44 9.50
CA LYS A 125 1.42 -12.35 10.28
C LYS A 125 1.36 -13.75 9.67
N GLN A 126 1.68 -13.88 8.39
CA GLN A 126 1.58 -15.12 7.63
C GLN A 126 2.94 -15.77 7.37
N PHE A 127 3.99 -14.95 7.25
CA PHE A 127 5.34 -15.34 6.89
C PHE A 127 6.37 -14.75 7.86
N ASP A 128 7.47 -15.48 8.07
CA ASP A 128 8.59 -15.00 8.87
C ASP A 128 9.44 -13.99 8.09
N VAL A 129 9.35 -12.73 8.50
CA VAL A 129 10.09 -11.60 7.93
C VAL A 129 10.68 -10.73 9.02
N GLU A 130 11.93 -10.30 8.85
CA GLU A 130 12.64 -9.45 9.81
C GLU A 130 13.19 -8.19 9.13
N TYR A 131 13.03 -7.03 9.79
CA TYR A 131 13.65 -5.80 9.32
C TYR A 131 15.18 -5.88 9.44
N VAL A 132 15.89 -5.73 8.33
CA VAL A 132 17.37 -5.82 8.30
C VAL A 132 18.03 -4.52 7.90
N GLY A 133 17.29 -3.55 7.38
CA GLY A 133 17.84 -2.25 7.06
C GLY A 133 17.03 -1.48 6.03
N LYS A 134 17.73 -0.57 5.35
CA LYS A 134 17.11 0.40 4.46
C LYS A 134 17.94 0.56 3.20
N ASP A 135 17.27 0.50 2.05
CA ASP A 135 17.86 0.84 0.78
C ASP A 135 18.17 2.33 0.76
N ARG A 136 19.47 2.65 0.75
CA ARG A 136 19.96 4.03 0.85
C ARG A 136 19.69 4.84 -0.41
N GLN A 137 19.59 4.20 -1.56
CA GLN A 137 19.41 4.88 -2.85
C GLN A 137 17.93 5.15 -3.11
N ARG A 138 17.07 4.18 -2.80
CA ARG A 138 15.63 4.21 -3.10
C ARG A 138 14.77 4.57 -1.90
N ASN A 139 15.34 4.71 -0.70
CA ASN A 139 14.59 4.99 0.51
C ASN A 139 13.48 3.94 0.76
N LEU A 140 13.79 2.66 0.55
CA LEU A 140 12.93 1.51 0.79
C LEU A 140 13.35 0.83 2.09
N ALA A 141 12.42 0.30 2.87
CA ALA A 141 12.76 -0.61 3.95
C ALA A 141 13.07 -2.01 3.37
N ILE A 142 14.04 -2.69 3.96
CA ILE A 142 14.48 -4.01 3.56
C ILE A 142 14.12 -4.98 4.67
N TYR A 143 13.35 -6.01 4.31
CA TYR A 143 12.98 -7.10 5.20
C TYR A 143 13.57 -8.39 4.67
N GLU A 144 14.30 -9.13 5.48
CA GLU A 144 14.72 -10.49 5.16
C GLU A 144 13.52 -11.43 5.26
N TYR A 145 13.39 -12.35 4.31
CA TYR A 145 12.35 -13.37 4.27
C TYR A 145 12.97 -14.72 4.64
N ARG A 146 12.51 -15.29 5.75
CA ARG A 146 13.08 -16.52 6.34
C ARG A 146 12.19 -17.73 6.21
N ASP A 147 10.93 -17.52 5.84
CA ASP A 147 9.99 -18.60 5.68
C ASP A 147 10.46 -19.57 4.58
N VAL A 148 10.45 -20.86 4.90
CA VAL A 148 10.93 -21.92 4.03
C VAL A 148 9.73 -22.39 3.22
N VAL A 149 9.22 -21.55 2.32
CA VAL A 149 8.22 -21.98 1.35
C VAL A 149 8.87 -23.06 0.47
N ARG A 150 8.48 -24.31 0.74
CA ARG A 150 8.98 -25.54 0.10
C ARG A 150 8.24 -25.82 -1.19
#